data_AF-A0A844YTT0-F1
#
_entry.id   AF-A0A844YTT0-F1
#
_cell.length_a   1.000
_cell.length_b   1.000
_cell.length_c   1.000
_cell.angle_alpha   90.00
_cell.angle_beta   90.00
_cell.angle_gamma   90.00
#
_symmetry.space_group_name_H-M   'P 1'
#
loop_
_entity.id
_entity.type
_entity.pdbx_description
1 polymer ?
#
loop_
_entity_poly.entity_id
_entity_poly.type
_entity_poly.pdbx_seq_one_letter_code
_entity_poly.pdbx_strand_id
1 'polypeptide(L)'
;MDGPLEWIAALGTMLAAGLIAADLGRKATGWGFVLFCAVSLTWIVSGLTSGSTPIAAMNAVLLLINAWGVWQYLLSRKNRRVMERLEPVAEQVEREVEREMERE
;
A
#
# COMPACT_ATOMS: atom_id res chain seq x y z
N MET A 1 -7.75 -22.01 13.88
CA MET A 1 -7.79 -21.14 12.70
C MET A 1 -9.14 -21.39 12.05
N ASP A 2 -9.81 -20.33 11.60
CA ASP A 2 -11.21 -20.24 11.11
C ASP A 2 -12.16 -19.39 11.99
N GLY A 3 -11.62 -18.36 12.64
CA GLY A 3 -12.44 -17.28 13.18
C GLY A 3 -12.84 -16.29 12.08
N PRO A 4 -14.04 -15.65 12.14
CA PRO A 4 -14.44 -14.60 11.19
C PRO A 4 -13.41 -13.46 11.02
N LEU A 5 -12.63 -13.18 12.08
CA LEU A 5 -11.54 -12.20 12.08
C LEU A 5 -10.43 -12.54 11.07
N GLU A 6 -10.06 -13.82 10.93
CA GLU A 6 -8.98 -14.25 10.05
C GLU A 6 -9.39 -14.12 8.57
N TRP A 7 -10.65 -14.43 8.24
CA TRP A 7 -11.20 -14.24 6.90
C TRP A 7 -11.31 -12.77 6.50
N ILE A 8 -11.78 -11.92 7.41
CA ILE A 8 -11.84 -10.47 7.19
C ILE A 8 -10.43 -9.93 6.96
N ALA A 9 -9.46 -10.37 7.78
CA ALA A 9 -8.08 -9.95 7.64
C ALA A 9 -7.48 -10.41 6.30
N ALA A 10 -7.70 -11.66 5.88
CA ALA A 10 -7.22 -12.18 4.60
C ALA A 10 -7.81 -11.45 3.40
N LEU A 11 -9.14 -11.23 3.38
CA LEU A 11 -9.81 -10.47 2.34
C LEU A 11 -9.31 -9.02 2.28
N GLY A 12 -9.15 -8.39 3.45
CA GLY A 12 -8.58 -7.05 3.55
C GLY A 12 -7.15 -6.98 3.01
N THR A 13 -6.29 -7.97 3.30
CA THR A 13 -4.93 -8.06 2.76
C THR A 13 -4.96 -8.07 1.22
N MET A 14 -5.82 -8.90 0.63
CA MET A 14 -5.90 -9.03 -0.82
C MET A 14 -6.39 -7.75 -1.49
N LEU A 15 -7.40 -7.10 -0.92
CA LEU A 15 -7.90 -5.81 -1.42
C LEU A 15 -6.84 -4.71 -1.31
N ALA A 16 -6.15 -4.61 -0.18
CA ALA A 16 -5.09 -3.64 0.03
C ALA A 16 -3.92 -3.86 -0.95
N ALA A 17 -3.53 -5.11 -1.17
CA ALA A 17 -2.52 -5.49 -2.16
C ALA A 17 -2.94 -5.06 -3.57
N GLY A 18 -4.19 -5.32 -3.95
CA GLY A 18 -4.74 -4.91 -5.24
C GLY A 18 -4.72 -3.39 -5.44
N LEU A 19 -5.08 -2.62 -4.41
CA LEU A 19 -5.05 -1.14 -4.43
C LEU A 19 -3.65 -0.58 -4.66
N ILE A 20 -2.63 -1.18 -4.04
CA ILE A 20 -1.24 -0.77 -4.24
C ILE A 20 -0.75 -1.19 -5.63
N ALA A 21 -1.02 -2.44 -6.03
CA ALA A 21 -0.55 -2.99 -7.30
C ALA A 21 -1.15 -2.29 -8.52
N ALA A 22 -2.40 -1.83 -8.42
CA ALA A 22 -3.06 -1.15 -9.52
C ALA A 22 -2.55 0.28 -9.74
N ASP A 23 -1.80 0.85 -8.79
CA ASP A 23 -1.12 2.15 -8.86
C ASP A 23 -1.94 3.28 -9.54
N LEU A 24 -3.23 3.42 -9.21
CA LEU A 24 -4.13 4.47 -9.73
C LEU A 24 -3.79 5.88 -9.18
N GLY A 25 -2.52 6.10 -8.86
CA GLY A 25 -1.99 7.34 -8.34
C GLY A 25 -1.80 7.36 -6.83
N ARG A 26 -1.00 8.33 -6.40
CA ARG A 26 -0.44 8.45 -5.04
C ARG A 26 -1.46 8.35 -3.91
N LYS A 27 -2.68 8.85 -4.11
CA LYS A 27 -3.74 8.80 -3.08
C LYS A 27 -4.32 7.39 -2.92
N ALA A 28 -4.54 6.66 -4.02
CA ALA A 28 -5.07 5.30 -3.98
C ALA A 28 -4.10 4.35 -3.28
N THR A 29 -2.81 4.41 -3.64
CA THR A 29 -1.73 3.66 -2.99
C THR A 29 -1.64 3.99 -1.49
N GLY A 30 -1.78 5.27 -1.14
CA GLY A 30 -1.85 5.72 0.24
C GLY A 30 -3.01 5.12 1.04
N TRP A 31 -4.21 5.05 0.45
CA TRP A 31 -5.37 4.39 1.07
C TRP A 31 -5.21 2.87 1.16
N GLY A 32 -4.50 2.24 0.21
CA GLY A 32 -4.07 0.83 0.31
C GLY A 32 -3.25 0.57 1.58
N PHE A 33 -2.28 1.44 1.90
CA PHE A 33 -1.52 1.34 3.14
C PHE A 33 -2.37 1.54 4.41
N VAL A 34 -3.38 2.42 4.37
CA VAL A 34 -4.32 2.60 5.49
C VAL A 34 -5.11 1.31 5.74
N LEU A 35 -5.61 0.68 4.66
CA LEU A 35 -6.32 -0.60 4.76
C LEU A 35 -5.39 -1.70 5.30
N PHE A 36 -4.15 -1.77 4.84
CA PHE A 36 -3.16 -2.69 5.39
C PHE A 36 -2.90 -2.48 6.89
N CYS A 37 -2.90 -1.24 7.38
CA CYS A 37 -2.78 -0.99 8.82
C CYS A 37 -3.94 -1.62 9.62
N ALA A 38 -5.18 -1.44 9.13
CA ALA A 38 -6.37 -2.03 9.77
C ALA A 38 -6.33 -3.56 9.76
N VAL A 39 -5.83 -4.15 8.67
CA VAL A 39 -5.66 -5.59 8.53
C VAL A 39 -4.57 -6.12 9.44
N SER A 40 -3.42 -5.46 9.52
CA SER A 40 -2.33 -5.83 10.44
C SER A 40 -2.80 -5.80 11.90
N LEU A 41 -3.63 -4.82 12.30
CA LEU A 41 -4.24 -4.81 13.64
C LEU A 41 -5.11 -6.06 13.89
N THR A 42 -5.92 -6.45 12.91
CA THR A 42 -6.74 -7.67 13.00
C THR A 42 -5.88 -8.91 13.17
N TRP A 43 -4.79 -9.04 12.41
CA TRP A 43 -3.84 -10.15 12.54
C TRP A 43 -3.05 -10.15 13.85
N ILE A 44 -2.73 -8.97 14.40
CA ILE A 44 -2.12 -8.86 15.73
C ILE A 44 -3.08 -9.39 16.78
N VAL A 45 -4.35 -8.94 16.77
CA VAL A 45 -5.38 -9.42 17.71
C VAL A 45 -5.57 -10.92 17.59
N SER A 46 -5.73 -11.44 16.36
CA SER A 46 -5.84 -12.88 16.10
C SER A 46 -4.62 -13.66 16.61
N GLY A 47 -3.41 -13.19 16.33
CA GLY A 47 -2.17 -13.82 16.80
C GLY A 47 -2.09 -13.88 18.33
N LEU A 48 -2.49 -12.82 19.02
CA LEU A 48 -2.53 -12.77 20.47
C LEU A 48 -3.60 -13.70 21.06
N THR A 49 -4.81 -13.73 20.48
CA THR A 49 -5.91 -14.61 20.96
C THR A 49 -5.65 -16.08 20.70
N SER A 50 -4.92 -16.41 19.63
CA SER A 50 -4.60 -17.78 19.23
C SER A 50 -3.27 -18.28 19.82
N GLY A 51 -2.60 -17.49 20.67
CA GLY A 51 -1.30 -17.83 21.26
C GLY A 51 -0.14 -17.88 20.26
N SER A 52 -0.31 -17.33 19.05
CA SER A 52 0.68 -17.31 17.98
C SER A 52 1.46 -16.00 18.01
N THR A 53 2.46 -15.93 18.90
CA THR A 53 3.40 -14.81 18.99
C THR A 53 4.07 -14.46 17.65
N PRO A 54 4.48 -15.42 16.79
CA PRO A 54 5.08 -15.10 15.49
C PRO A 54 4.16 -14.30 14.56
N ILE A 55 2.87 -14.66 14.50
CA ILE A 55 1.88 -13.96 13.65
C ILE A 55 1.69 -12.52 14.15
N ALA A 56 1.56 -12.34 15.46
CA ALA A 56 1.39 -11.03 16.07
C ALA A 56 2.62 -10.14 15.87
N ALA A 57 3.82 -10.68 16.12
CA ALA A 57 5.08 -9.95 15.95
C ALA A 57 5.31 -9.53 14.49
N MET A 58 5.10 -10.43 13.53
CA MET A 58 5.23 -10.12 12.11
C MET A 58 4.27 -8.99 11.70
N ASN A 59 3.01 -9.06 12.11
CA ASN A 59 2.02 -8.04 11.77
C ASN A 59 2.25 -6.72 12.50
N ALA A 60 2.88 -6.71 13.67
CA ALA A 60 3.31 -5.48 14.33
C ALA A 60 4.40 -4.76 13.51
N VAL A 61 5.36 -5.49 12.95
CA VAL A 61 6.38 -4.91 12.06
C VAL A 61 5.73 -4.39 10.77
N LEU A 62 4.81 -5.17 10.17
CA LEU A 62 4.06 -4.73 8.99
C LEU A 62 3.24 -3.48 9.28
N LEU A 63 2.61 -3.36 10.45
CA LEU A 63 1.88 -2.17 10.84
C LEU A 63 2.76 -0.92 10.83
N LEU A 64 4.00 -1.01 11.32
CA LEU A 64 4.96 0.11 11.28
C LEU A 64 5.35 0.49 9.85
N ILE A 65 5.63 -0.50 9.00
CA ILE A 65 5.97 -0.27 7.59
C ILE A 65 4.79 0.36 6.85
N ASN A 66 3.58 -0.15 7.05
CA ASN A 66 2.37 0.38 6.44
C ASN A 66 2.08 1.80 6.93
N ALA A 67 2.26 2.10 8.22
CA ALA A 67 2.13 3.44 8.76
C ALA A 67 3.16 4.42 8.13
N TRP A 68 4.38 3.95 7.88
CA TRP A 68 5.37 4.72 7.12
C TRP A 68 4.91 4.99 5.68
N GLY A 69 4.36 3.98 5.01
CA GLY A 69 3.74 4.11 3.68
C GLY A 69 2.62 5.16 3.66
N VAL A 70 1.71 5.13 4.64
CA VAL A 70 0.66 6.14 4.82
C VAL A 70 1.27 7.54 4.93
N TRP A 71 2.28 7.72 5.79
CA TRP A 71 2.94 9.01 5.94
C TRP A 71 3.60 9.47 4.63
N GLN A 72 4.29 8.57 3.93
CA GLN A 72 5.00 8.87 2.69
C GLN A 72 4.06 9.27 1.54
N TYR A 73 2.90 8.61 1.41
CA TYR A 73 2.00 8.81 0.27
C TYR A 73 0.89 9.83 0.55
N LEU A 74 0.30 9.83 1.75
CA LEU A 74 -0.81 10.73 2.09
C LEU A 74 -0.32 12.02 2.76
N LEU A 75 0.62 11.96 3.71
CA LEU A 75 0.99 13.11 4.54
C LEU A 75 2.23 13.90 4.07
N SER A 76 3.16 13.26 3.35
CA SER A 76 4.40 13.91 2.93
C SER A 76 4.14 14.98 1.87
N ARG A 77 4.27 16.24 2.29
CA ARG A 77 4.20 17.43 1.42
C ARG A 77 5.37 17.49 0.43
N LYS A 78 6.54 16.95 0.82
CA LYS A 78 7.72 16.89 -0.06
C LYS A 78 7.45 16.00 -1.27
N ASN A 79 6.97 14.79 -1.04
CA ASN A 79 6.67 13.84 -2.12
C ASN A 79 5.56 14.36 -3.04
N ARG A 80 4.59 15.08 -2.46
CA ARG A 80 3.54 15.73 -3.27
C ARG A 80 4.15 16.72 -4.27
N ARG A 81 5.01 17.62 -3.79
CA ARG A 81 5.67 18.62 -4.65
C ARG A 81 6.61 17.99 -5.67
N VAL A 82 7.28 16.90 -5.32
CA VAL A 82 8.14 16.17 -6.26
C VAL A 82 7.30 15.57 -7.39
N MET A 83 6.20 14.88 -7.07
CA MET A 83 5.30 14.33 -8.09
C MET A 83 4.71 15.41 -9.00
N GLU A 84 4.24 16.53 -8.44
CA GLU A 84 3.74 17.68 -9.23
C GLU A 84 4.80 18.24 -10.20
N ARG A 85 6.10 18.04 -9.93
CA ARG A 85 7.20 18.44 -10.83
C ARG A 85 7.60 17.33 -11.80
N LEU A 86 7.42 16.08 -11.42
CA LEU A 86 7.73 14.92 -12.26
C LEU A 86 6.64 14.67 -13.31
N GLU A 87 5.36 14.90 -12.99
CA GLU A 87 4.23 14.73 -13.93
C GLU A 87 4.49 15.31 -15.33
N PRO A 88 4.86 16.60 -15.49
CA PRO A 88 5.09 17.16 -16.82
C PRO A 88 6.34 16.57 -17.51
N VAL A 89 7.33 16.11 -16.75
CA VAL A 89 8.53 15.47 -17.30
C VAL A 89 8.22 14.03 -17.73
N ALA A 90 7.48 13.30 -16.92
CA ALA A 90 7.03 11.94 -17.21
C ALA A 90 6.15 11.92 -18.46
N GLU A 91 5.20 12.85 -18.57
CA GLU A 91 4.34 12.96 -19.75
C GLU A 91 5.14 13.33 -21.01
N GLN A 92 6.20 14.13 -20.88
CA GLN A 92 7.11 14.41 -22.00
C GLN A 92 7.88 13.15 -22.42
N VAL A 93 8.42 12.40 -21.47
CA VAL A 93 9.17 11.16 -21.72
C VAL A 93 8.27 10.08 -22.31
N GLU A 94 7.06 9.88 -21.79
CA GLU A 94 6.09 8.92 -22.34
C GLU A 94 5.77 9.26 -23.79
N ARG A 95 5.47 10.53 -24.10
CA ARG A 95 5.23 10.97 -25.47
C ARG A 95 6.45 10.82 -26.38
N GLU A 96 7.65 10.96 -25.84
CA GLU A 96 8.89 10.74 -26.58
C GLU A 96 9.07 9.25 -26.92
N VAL A 97 8.90 8.38 -25.94
CA VAL A 97 8.97 6.92 -26.11
C VAL A 97 7.90 6.40 -27.06
N GLU A 98 6.66 6.88 -26.95
CA GLU A 98 5.58 6.53 -27.90
C GLU A 98 5.96 6.89 -29.33
N ARG A 99 6.53 8.08 -29.55
CA ARG A 99 6.99 8.51 -30.87
C ARG A 99 8.19 7.71 -31.38
N GLU A 100 9.05 7.22 -30.50
CA GLU A 100 10.15 6.32 -30.87
C GLU A 100 9.60 4.96 -31.30
N MET A 101 8.68 4.38 -30.52
CA MET A 101 8.06 3.10 -30.86
C MET A 101 7.19 3.16 -32.13
N GLU A 102 6.58 4.31 -32.44
CA GLU A 102 5.86 4.52 -33.71
C GLU A 102 6.79 4.63 -34.94
N ARG A 103 8.09 4.90 -34.72
CA ARG A 103 9.09 5.04 -35.79
C ARG A 103 9.87 3.73 -36.06
N GLU A 104 9.80 2.76 -35.16
CA GLU A 104 10.33 1.39 -35.32
C GLU A 104 9.34 0.48 -36.07
#